data_AF-A0A0H4X136-F1
#
_entry.id   AF-A0A0H4X136-F1
#
_cell.length_a   1.000
_cell.length_b   1.000
_cell.length_c   1.000
_cell.angle_alpha   90.00
_cell.angle_beta   90.00
_cell.angle_gamma   90.00
#
_symmetry.space_group_name_H-M   'P 1'
#
loop_
_entity.id
_entity.type
_entity.pdbx_description
1 polymer ?
#
loop_
_entity_poly.entity_id
_entity_poly.type
_entity_poly.pdbx_seq_one_letter_code
_entity_poly.pdbx_strand_id
1 'polypeptide(L)'
;MPEYRNPKPTVDCIIELPGERIVLIRRANPPVGWALPGGFVDEGEPLDTAAVREVLEETGLHVKLSEQFFTYSDPKRDPRQHNISTVYIGSAEGEPQGADDAAEARAFRVDALPKDLCFDHDTILSDYVTYKRTGQRRKL
;
A
#
# COMPACT_ATOMS: atom_id res chain seq x y z
N MET A 1 1.49 21.14 -26.68
CA MET A 1 0.33 20.27 -26.40
C MET A 1 -0.43 20.88 -25.22
N PRO A 2 -1.75 20.71 -25.09
CA PRO A 2 -2.48 21.19 -23.92
C PRO A 2 -1.93 20.54 -22.64
N GLU A 3 -1.85 21.32 -21.56
CA GLU A 3 -1.42 20.84 -20.25
C GLU A 3 -2.63 20.25 -19.51
N TYR A 4 -2.55 18.97 -19.15
CA TYR A 4 -3.62 18.28 -18.44
C TYR A 4 -3.37 18.31 -16.93
N ARG A 5 -4.40 18.64 -16.13
CA ARG A 5 -4.37 18.52 -14.67
C ARG A 5 -4.79 17.10 -14.27
N ASN A 6 -3.83 16.18 -14.27
CA ASN A 6 -4.06 14.77 -13.98
C ASN A 6 -3.88 14.43 -12.49
N PRO A 7 -4.56 13.38 -11.97
CA PRO A 7 -4.19 12.80 -10.69
C PRO A 7 -2.75 12.28 -10.71
N LYS A 8 -2.13 12.20 -9.55
CA LYS A 8 -0.80 11.58 -9.41
C LYS A 8 -0.94 10.07 -9.21
N PRO A 9 -0.21 9.24 -9.97
CA PRO A 9 -0.21 7.79 -9.78
C PRO A 9 0.66 7.42 -8.58
N THR A 10 0.11 6.57 -7.72
CA THR A 10 0.81 5.91 -6.62
C THR A 10 0.56 4.40 -6.67
N VAL A 11 1.32 3.66 -5.88
CA VAL A 11 1.11 2.24 -5.61
C VAL A 11 1.10 2.01 -4.12
N ASP A 12 0.34 1.01 -3.68
CA ASP A 12 0.33 0.51 -2.30
C ASP A 12 0.44 -1.02 -2.34
N CYS A 13 1.08 -1.62 -1.33
CA CYS A 13 1.37 -3.04 -1.32
C CYS A 13 0.83 -3.73 -0.07
N ILE A 14 -0.01 -4.74 -0.26
CA ILE A 14 -0.38 -5.68 0.79
C ILE A 14 0.65 -6.82 0.78
N ILE A 15 1.61 -6.77 1.70
CA ILE A 15 2.68 -7.75 1.81
C ILE A 15 2.29 -8.80 2.86
N GLU A 16 2.06 -10.03 2.42
CA GLU A 16 1.82 -11.18 3.30
C GLU A 16 3.14 -11.74 3.86
N LEU A 17 3.16 -11.94 5.18
CA LEU A 17 4.21 -12.68 5.89
C LEU A 17 3.61 -13.95 6.54
N PRO A 18 4.45 -14.94 6.92
CA PRO A 18 3.99 -16.13 7.62
C PRO A 18 3.17 -15.80 8.89
N GLY A 19 2.14 -16.61 9.14
CA GLY A 19 1.26 -16.47 10.31
C GLY A 19 0.10 -15.48 10.14
N GLU A 20 -0.38 -15.27 8.90
CA GLU A 20 -1.46 -14.33 8.56
C GLU A 20 -1.15 -12.91 9.02
N ARG A 21 0.09 -12.48 8.77
CA ARG A 21 0.55 -11.13 9.08
C ARG A 21 0.68 -10.31 7.81
N ILE A 22 0.42 -9.02 7.92
CA ILE A 22 0.68 -8.04 6.86
C ILE A 22 1.62 -6.96 7.36
N VAL A 23 2.43 -6.43 6.45
CA VAL A 23 3.37 -5.34 6.75
C VAL A 23 2.67 -4.00 6.65
N LEU A 24 2.87 -3.15 7.65
CA LEU A 24 2.49 -1.74 7.65
C LEU A 24 3.69 -0.88 8.03
N ILE A 25 3.69 0.35 7.53
CA ILE A 25 4.68 1.38 7.85
C ILE A 25 4.04 2.50 8.66
N ARG A 26 4.82 3.15 9.52
CA ARG A 26 4.41 4.33 10.29
C ARG A 26 4.90 5.57 9.58
N ARG A 27 3.97 6.38 9.08
CA ARG A 27 4.31 7.65 8.43
C ARG A 27 4.82 8.67 9.45
N ALA A 28 5.98 9.26 9.18
CA ALA A 28 6.52 10.38 9.97
C ALA A 28 5.81 11.72 9.66
N ASN A 29 5.33 11.87 8.43
CA ASN A 29 4.75 13.11 7.90
C ASN A 29 3.22 13.02 7.75
N PRO A 30 2.48 14.13 7.96
CA PRO A 30 1.03 14.17 7.80
C PRO A 30 0.53 13.58 6.45
N PRO A 31 -0.55 12.78 6.46
CA PRO A 31 -1.23 12.25 7.65
C PRO A 31 -0.35 11.23 8.39
N VAL A 32 -0.22 11.42 9.71
CA VAL A 32 0.56 10.57 10.62
C VAL A 32 -0.31 9.39 11.06
N GLY A 33 0.22 8.18 10.95
CA GLY A 33 -0.53 6.95 11.22
C GLY A 33 0.15 5.75 10.56
N TRP A 34 -0.50 4.59 10.63
CA TRP A 34 -0.08 3.40 9.90
C TRP A 34 -0.58 3.41 8.46
N ALA A 35 0.24 2.95 7.53
CA ALA A 35 -0.11 2.86 6.12
C ALA A 35 0.40 1.54 5.54
N LEU A 36 -0.13 1.17 4.37
CA LEU A 36 0.47 0.16 3.53
C LEU A 36 1.78 0.75 3.00
N PRO A 37 2.83 -0.05 2.82
CA PRO A 37 4.01 0.40 2.11
C PRO A 37 3.67 0.76 0.67
N GLY A 38 4.19 1.87 0.18
CA GLY A 38 3.77 2.44 -1.09
C GLY A 38 4.18 3.90 -1.28
N GLY A 39 4.19 4.33 -2.53
CA GLY A 39 4.65 5.66 -2.89
C GLY A 39 4.32 6.04 -4.32
N PHE A 40 4.99 7.09 -4.80
CA PHE A 40 4.75 7.62 -6.13
C PHE A 40 5.43 6.77 -7.20
N VAL A 41 4.80 6.73 -8.37
CA VAL A 41 5.38 6.08 -9.55
C VAL A 41 6.25 7.08 -10.28
N ASP A 42 7.50 6.71 -10.56
CA ASP A 42 8.42 7.58 -11.28
C ASP A 42 8.13 7.64 -12.78
N GLU A 43 8.57 8.72 -13.43
CA GLU A 43 8.43 8.86 -14.87
C GLU A 43 9.23 7.76 -15.60
N GLY A 44 8.55 7.01 -16.45
CA GLY A 44 9.14 5.87 -17.18
C GLY A 44 9.17 4.56 -16.38
N GLU A 45 8.62 4.54 -15.16
CA GLU A 45 8.57 3.37 -14.30
C GLU A 45 7.24 2.60 -14.43
N PRO A 46 7.26 1.27 -14.63
CA PRO A 46 6.06 0.44 -14.50
C PRO A 46 5.52 0.39 -13.06
N LEU A 47 4.20 0.30 -12.90
CA LEU A 47 3.54 0.27 -11.58
C LEU A 47 4.04 -0.86 -10.67
N ASP A 48 4.22 -2.06 -11.21
CA ASP A 48 4.72 -3.22 -10.47
C ASP A 48 6.20 -3.07 -10.08
N THR A 49 6.99 -2.37 -10.91
CA THR A 49 8.37 -2.01 -10.58
C THR A 49 8.42 -1.01 -9.43
N ALA A 50 7.60 0.05 -9.49
CA ALA A 50 7.43 1.01 -8.39
C ALA A 50 7.01 0.30 -7.11
N ALA A 51 6.04 -0.63 -7.19
CA ALA A 51 5.55 -1.38 -6.04
C ALA A 51 6.65 -2.22 -5.37
N VAL A 52 7.54 -2.86 -6.14
CA VAL A 52 8.68 -3.61 -5.59
C VAL A 52 9.72 -2.65 -4.98
N ARG A 53 10.01 -1.53 -5.65
CA ARG A 53 10.96 -0.51 -5.17
C ARG A 53 10.52 0.07 -3.83
N GLU A 54 9.30 0.60 -3.76
CA GLU A 54 8.75 1.24 -2.56
C GLU A 54 8.76 0.28 -1.36
N VAL A 55 8.37 -0.97 -1.57
CA VAL A 55 8.41 -1.98 -0.51
C VAL A 55 9.84 -2.22 0.00
N LEU A 56 10.81 -2.32 -0.90
CA LEU A 56 12.21 -2.49 -0.52
C LEU A 56 12.72 -1.26 0.25
N GLU A 57 12.40 -0.07 -0.22
CA GLU A 57 12.85 1.21 0.37
C GLU A 57 12.27 1.43 1.77
N GLU A 58 10.98 1.19 1.98
CA GLU A 58 10.31 1.50 3.25
C GLU A 58 10.39 0.38 4.29
N THR A 59 10.63 -0.87 3.87
CA THR A 59 10.55 -2.04 4.76
C THR A 59 11.79 -2.92 4.76
N GLY A 60 12.71 -2.73 3.80
CA GLY A 60 13.87 -3.60 3.60
C GLY A 60 13.54 -5.00 3.06
N LEU A 61 12.27 -5.28 2.76
CA LEU A 61 11.84 -6.60 2.31
C LEU A 61 11.91 -6.73 0.79
N HIS A 62 12.37 -7.89 0.32
CA HIS A 62 12.23 -8.28 -1.07
C HIS A 62 10.87 -8.96 -1.27
N VAL A 63 9.92 -8.24 -1.87
CA VAL A 63 8.58 -8.75 -2.15
C VAL A 63 8.51 -9.46 -3.49
N LYS A 64 7.76 -10.57 -3.51
CA LYS A 64 7.29 -11.20 -4.73
C LYS A 64 5.81 -10.87 -4.92
N LEU A 65 5.50 -10.01 -5.88
CA LEU A 65 4.12 -9.67 -6.22
C LEU A 65 3.41 -10.88 -6.83
N SER A 66 2.17 -11.12 -6.41
CA SER A 66 1.32 -12.20 -6.91
C SER A 66 0.21 -11.70 -7.83
N GLU A 67 -0.33 -10.51 -7.56
CA GLU A 67 -1.41 -9.95 -8.36
C GLU A 67 -1.56 -8.43 -8.16
N GLN A 68 -2.10 -7.77 -9.19
CA GLN A 68 -2.69 -6.43 -9.05
C GLN A 68 -4.10 -6.58 -8.48
N PHE A 69 -4.34 -6.00 -7.31
CA PHE A 69 -5.59 -6.20 -6.57
C PHE A 69 -6.72 -5.32 -7.09
N PHE A 70 -6.54 -4.00 -6.99
CA PHE A 70 -7.53 -2.99 -7.40
C PHE A 70 -6.91 -1.59 -7.47
N THR A 71 -7.52 -0.67 -8.23
CA THR A 71 -7.13 0.74 -8.27
C THR A 71 -8.16 1.59 -7.54
N TYR A 72 -7.71 2.32 -6.52
CA TYR A 72 -8.50 3.21 -5.70
C TYR A 72 -8.31 4.65 -6.18
N SER A 73 -9.40 5.29 -6.57
CA SER A 73 -9.38 6.56 -7.32
C SER A 73 -10.41 7.59 -6.87
N ASP A 74 -10.96 7.47 -5.66
CA ASP A 74 -11.78 8.53 -5.09
C ASP A 74 -10.95 9.83 -5.01
N PRO A 75 -11.39 10.95 -5.61
CA PRO A 75 -10.65 12.21 -5.58
C PRO A 75 -10.36 12.76 -4.17
N LYS A 76 -11.03 12.24 -3.14
CA LYS A 76 -10.87 12.60 -1.73
C LYS A 76 -10.05 11.60 -0.92
N ARG A 77 -9.55 10.50 -1.52
CA ARG A 77 -8.81 9.45 -0.78
C ARG A 77 -7.56 9.97 -0.07
N ASP A 78 -6.93 10.98 -0.64
CA ASP A 78 -5.79 11.68 -0.06
C ASP A 78 -6.16 13.15 0.16
N PRO A 79 -6.14 13.65 1.40
CA PRO A 79 -6.51 15.03 1.70
C PRO A 79 -5.50 16.06 1.16
N ARG A 80 -4.30 15.64 0.73
CA ARG A 80 -3.22 16.52 0.29
C ARG A 80 -3.39 16.92 -1.18
N GLN A 81 -3.81 15.98 -2.03
CA GLN A 81 -4.01 16.18 -3.47
C GLN A 81 -4.76 14.99 -4.09
N HIS A 82 -5.19 15.12 -5.34
CA HIS A 82 -5.84 14.02 -6.07
C HIS A 82 -4.80 12.97 -6.49
N ASN A 83 -4.73 11.89 -5.72
CA ASN A 83 -3.94 10.70 -6.02
C ASN A 83 -4.84 9.55 -6.46
N ILE A 84 -4.35 8.69 -7.36
CA ILE A 84 -4.92 7.36 -7.61
C ILE A 84 -3.87 6.33 -7.18
N SER A 85 -4.29 5.27 -6.50
CA SER A 85 -3.38 4.20 -6.09
C SER A 85 -3.76 2.87 -6.68
N THR A 86 -2.81 2.20 -7.32
CA THR A 86 -2.96 0.79 -7.72
C THR A 86 -2.36 -0.09 -6.65
N VAL A 87 -3.21 -0.92 -6.04
CA VAL A 87 -2.82 -1.80 -4.94
C VAL A 87 -2.36 -3.15 -5.50
N TYR A 88 -1.23 -3.64 -5.02
CA TYR A 88 -0.72 -4.99 -5.30
C TYR A 88 -0.79 -5.87 -4.06
N ILE A 89 -0.94 -7.18 -4.28
CA ILE A 89 -0.72 -8.20 -3.25
C ILE A 89 0.59 -8.91 -3.59
N GLY A 90 1.39 -9.17 -2.56
CA GLY A 90 2.61 -9.96 -2.68
C GLY A 90 2.96 -10.62 -1.36
N SER A 91 4.01 -11.43 -1.39
CA SER A 91 4.55 -12.07 -0.19
C SER A 91 6.05 -11.82 -0.05
N ALA A 92 6.51 -11.83 1.19
CA ALA A 92 7.92 -11.70 1.53
C ALA A 92 8.26 -12.62 2.71
N GLU A 93 9.56 -12.72 3.01
CA GLU A 93 10.08 -13.38 4.20
C GLU A 93 10.99 -12.41 4.96
N GLY A 94 11.18 -12.67 6.26
CA GLY A 94 11.94 -11.80 7.15
C GLY A 94 11.06 -10.89 7.99
N GLU A 95 11.71 -10.00 8.74
CA GLU A 95 11.05 -9.01 9.60
C GLU A 95 11.25 -7.62 9.00
N PRO A 96 10.17 -6.84 8.82
CA PRO A 96 10.26 -5.52 8.20
C PRO A 96 11.05 -4.58 9.10
N GLN A 97 11.88 -3.74 8.49
CA GLN A 97 12.63 -2.69 9.17
C GLN A 97 12.31 -1.37 8.50
N GLY A 98 11.82 -0.40 9.28
CA GLY A 98 11.51 0.92 8.74
C GLY A 98 12.77 1.59 8.22
N ALA A 99 12.66 2.20 7.04
CA ALA A 99 13.70 3.01 6.43
C ALA A 99 13.09 4.24 5.73
N ASP A 100 13.93 5.26 5.54
CA ASP A 100 13.59 6.54 4.91
C ASP A 100 12.40 7.29 5.54
N ASP A 101 11.32 7.55 4.78
CA ASP A 101 10.11 8.28 5.22
C ASP A 101 9.22 7.49 6.20
N ALA A 102 9.46 6.17 6.33
CA ALA A 102 8.83 5.32 7.33
C ALA A 102 9.61 5.39 8.64
N ALA A 103 9.03 6.04 9.66
CA ALA A 103 9.60 6.08 11.01
C ALA A 103 9.74 4.67 11.61
N GLU A 104 8.95 3.71 11.12
CA GLU A 104 8.88 2.35 11.60
C GLU A 104 8.17 1.45 10.56
N ALA A 105 8.57 0.18 10.44
CA ALA A 105 7.82 -0.84 9.73
C ALA A 105 7.58 -2.05 10.65
N ARG A 106 6.38 -2.60 10.64
CA ARG A 106 5.98 -3.72 11.52
C ARG A 106 5.02 -4.67 10.81
N ALA A 107 5.05 -5.93 11.23
CA ALA A 107 4.08 -6.94 10.83
C ALA A 107 2.92 -7.02 11.83
N PHE A 108 1.69 -6.94 11.35
CA PHE A 108 0.47 -7.04 12.14
C PHE A 108 -0.36 -8.24 11.71
N ARG A 109 -1.00 -8.94 12.65
CA ARG A 109 -1.97 -9.96 12.27
C ARG A 109 -3.16 -9.30 11.57
N VAL A 110 -3.69 -9.96 10.55
CA VAL A 110 -4.83 -9.47 9.77
C VAL A 110 -6.10 -9.26 10.63
N ASP A 111 -6.24 -9.99 11.74
CA ASP A 111 -7.34 -9.85 12.71
C ASP A 111 -7.07 -8.83 13.84
N ALA A 112 -5.89 -8.20 13.86
CA ALA A 112 -5.44 -7.29 14.91
C ALA A 112 -4.70 -6.08 14.33
N LEU A 113 -5.28 -5.47 13.30
CA LEU A 113 -4.75 -4.27 12.65
C LEU A 113 -4.86 -3.03 13.56
N PRO A 114 -3.92 -2.07 13.44
CA PRO A 114 -4.01 -0.80 14.15
C PRO A 114 -5.23 0.02 13.69
N LYS A 115 -5.70 0.92 14.55
CA LYS A 115 -6.92 1.72 14.27
C LYS A 115 -6.63 3.03 13.55
N ASP A 116 -5.44 3.58 13.70
CA ASP A 116 -5.02 4.85 13.12
C ASP A 116 -4.35 4.64 11.76
N LEU A 117 -5.12 4.06 10.83
CA LEU A 117 -4.72 3.90 9.44
C LEU A 117 -4.86 5.22 8.68
N CYS A 118 -3.90 5.51 7.80
CA CYS A 118 -3.90 6.68 6.94
C CYS A 118 -4.72 6.46 5.67
N PHE A 119 -5.19 7.57 5.09
CA PHE A 119 -5.91 7.59 3.80
C PHE A 119 -7.16 6.70 3.84
N ASP A 120 -7.39 5.93 2.77
CA ASP A 120 -8.43 4.93 2.63
C ASP A 120 -7.92 3.50 2.89
N HIS A 121 -6.79 3.34 3.60
CA HIS A 121 -6.16 2.02 3.77
C HIS A 121 -6.98 1.08 4.65
N ASP A 122 -7.84 1.61 5.51
CA ASP A 122 -8.85 0.83 6.23
C ASP A 122 -9.83 0.13 5.26
N THR A 123 -10.24 0.84 4.21
CA THR A 123 -11.10 0.33 3.15
C THR A 123 -10.36 -0.70 2.31
N ILE A 124 -9.12 -0.40 1.89
CA ILE A 124 -8.27 -1.33 1.12
C ILE A 124 -8.10 -2.66 1.88
N LEU A 125 -7.77 -2.59 3.17
CA LEU A 125 -7.57 -3.77 4.01
C LEU A 125 -8.88 -4.53 4.27
N SER A 126 -10.00 -3.83 4.45
CA SER A 126 -11.31 -4.47 4.58
C SER A 126 -11.72 -5.23 3.30
N ASP A 127 -11.48 -4.63 2.13
CA ASP A 127 -11.69 -5.27 0.83
C ASP A 127 -10.81 -6.52 0.69
N TYR A 128 -9.55 -6.41 1.06
CA TYR A 128 -8.59 -7.51 1.05
C TYR A 128 -9.00 -8.66 1.97
N VAL A 129 -9.41 -8.39 3.21
CA VAL A 129 -9.89 -9.42 4.15
C VAL A 129 -11.13 -10.12 3.60
N THR A 130 -12.04 -9.37 3.00
CA THR A 130 -13.22 -9.93 2.33
C THR A 130 -12.81 -10.84 1.18
N TYR A 131 -11.87 -10.40 0.35
CA TYR A 131 -11.32 -11.18 -0.75
C TYR A 131 -10.65 -12.48 -0.25
N LYS A 132 -9.77 -12.43 0.74
CA LYS A 132 -9.11 -13.63 1.30
C LYS A 132 -10.10 -14.63 1.88
N ARG A 133 -11.18 -14.15 2.52
CA ARG A 133 -12.19 -15.00 3.16
C ARG A 133 -13.18 -15.61 2.16
N THR A 134 -13.52 -14.89 1.10
CA THR A 134 -14.68 -15.23 0.24
C THR A 134 -14.34 -15.42 -1.23
N GLY A 135 -13.14 -15.04 -1.67
CA GLY A 135 -12.75 -14.94 -3.08
C GLY A 135 -13.42 -13.78 -3.83
N GLN A 136 -14.30 -13.00 -3.19
CA GLN A 136 -15.01 -11.90 -3.84
C GLN A 136 -14.15 -10.63 -3.83
N ARG A 137 -14.00 -10.00 -5.00
CA ARG A 137 -13.37 -8.69 -5.12
C ARG A 137 -14.39 -7.57 -4.89
N ARG A 138 -13.87 -6.39 -4.56
CA ARG A 138 -14.65 -5.15 -4.56
C ARG A 138 -15.40 -5.00 -5.89
N LYS A 139 -16.67 -4.60 -5.81
CA LYS A 139 -17.50 -4.25 -6.95
C LYS A 139 -17.42 -2.74 -7.20
N LEU A 140 -17.45 -2.36 -8.48
CA LEU A 140 -17.54 -0.97 -8.92
C LEU A 140 -18.95 -0.41 -8.66
#